data_AF-A0A3S2EAR8-F1
#
_entry.id   AF-A0A3S2EAR8-F1
#
_cell.length_a   1.000
_cell.length_b   1.000
_cell.length_c   1.000
_cell.angle_alpha   90.00
_cell.angle_beta   90.00
_cell.angle_gamma   90.00
#
_symmetry.space_group_name_H-M   'P 1'
#
loop_
_entity.id
_entity.type
_entity.pdbx_description
1 polymer ?
#
loop_
_entity_poly.entity_id
_entity_poly.type
_entity_poly.pdbx_seq_one_letter_code
_entity_poly.pdbx_strand_id
1 'polypeptide(L)'
;MTAPDHIIVGSGINALVCAAMLGGKGARVLVLDRNDRIGGCLRTEEITAPGFIHDVMATTFVLFITSPAFAALGADLARHGLEFCHTGTPTGVLRPDGSHAVLSTDRAANIAALNAIAAGDGD
;
A
#
# COMPACT_ATOMS: atom_id res chain seq x y z
N MET A 1 -9.57 29.61 -18.09
CA MET A 1 -9.87 28.63 -17.04
C MET A 1 -10.22 29.39 -15.77
N THR A 2 -11.25 28.97 -15.03
CA THR A 2 -11.57 29.58 -13.73
C THR A 2 -10.55 29.12 -12.68
N ALA A 3 -10.19 30.01 -11.74
CA ALA A 3 -9.16 29.72 -10.73
C ALA A 3 -9.54 28.53 -9.83
N PRO A 4 -8.60 27.65 -9.43
CA PRO A 4 -8.88 26.52 -8.54
C PRO A 4 -9.24 27.00 -7.13
N ASP A 5 -10.04 26.21 -6.41
CA ASP A 5 -10.39 26.47 -5.01
C ASP A 5 -9.24 26.08 -4.07
N HIS A 6 -8.47 25.05 -4.45
CA HIS A 6 -7.31 24.55 -3.72
C HIS A 6 -6.14 24.23 -4.66
N ILE A 7 -4.92 24.52 -4.20
CA ILE A 7 -3.68 24.12 -4.88
C ILE A 7 -2.92 23.19 -3.94
N ILE A 8 -2.53 22.02 -4.43
CA ILE A 8 -1.73 21.03 -3.70
C ILE A 8 -0.40 20.87 -4.43
N VAL A 9 0.70 20.95 -3.68
CA VAL A 9 2.06 20.79 -4.21
C VAL A 9 2.58 19.41 -3.84
N GLY A 10 2.99 18.65 -4.85
CA GLY A 10 3.35 17.23 -4.79
C GLY A 10 2.16 16.31 -5.08
N SER A 11 2.46 15.16 -5.66
CA SER A 11 1.48 14.12 -6.05
C SER A 11 1.75 12.76 -5.39
N GLY A 12 2.36 12.76 -4.21
CA GLY A 12 2.46 11.55 -3.38
C GLY A 12 1.09 11.10 -2.85
N ILE A 13 1.03 9.91 -2.28
CA ILE A 13 -0.23 9.28 -1.82
C ILE A 13 -1.08 10.20 -0.93
N ASN A 14 -0.47 10.93 0.02
CA ASN A 14 -1.20 11.83 0.91
C ASN A 14 -1.84 13.01 0.15
N ALA A 15 -1.11 13.56 -0.83
CA ALA A 15 -1.59 14.66 -1.65
C ALA A 15 -2.72 14.21 -2.58
N LEU A 16 -2.58 13.03 -3.20
CA LEU A 16 -3.62 12.46 -4.05
C LEU A 16 -4.88 12.08 -3.27
N VAL A 17 -4.73 11.53 -2.05
CA VAL A 17 -5.86 11.28 -1.14
C VAL A 17 -6.56 12.60 -0.79
N CYS A 18 -5.81 13.64 -0.43
CA CYS A 18 -6.38 14.96 -0.15
C CYS A 18 -7.15 15.51 -1.37
N ALA A 19 -6.55 15.44 -2.55
CA ALA A 19 -7.17 15.88 -3.80
C ALA A 19 -8.44 15.10 -4.11
N ALA A 20 -8.44 13.77 -3.96
CA ALA A 20 -9.60 12.92 -4.18
C ALA A 20 -10.73 13.24 -3.19
N MET A 21 -10.42 13.45 -1.92
CA MET A 21 -11.40 13.80 -0.89
C MET A 21 -12.03 15.18 -1.10
N LEU A 22 -11.24 16.17 -1.53
CA LEU A 22 -11.73 17.52 -1.85
C LEU A 22 -12.54 17.52 -3.16
N GLY A 23 -12.02 16.87 -4.20
CA GLY A 23 -12.68 16.73 -5.50
C GLY A 23 -14.00 15.97 -5.41
N GLY A 24 -14.05 14.90 -4.61
CA GLY A 24 -15.27 14.15 -4.32
C GLY A 24 -16.36 14.97 -3.61
N LYS A 25 -15.99 16.10 -2.99
CA LYS A 25 -16.92 17.09 -2.41
C LYS A 25 -17.24 18.26 -3.36
N GLY A 26 -16.81 18.18 -4.62
CA GLY A 26 -17.09 19.16 -5.66
C GLY A 26 -16.10 20.33 -5.74
N ALA A 27 -15.02 20.34 -4.96
CA ALA A 27 -14.00 21.38 -5.04
C ALA A 27 -13.13 21.23 -6.30
N ARG A 28 -12.71 22.35 -6.89
CA ARG A 28 -11.74 22.36 -8.01
C ARG A 28 -10.34 22.38 -7.45
N VAL A 29 -9.65 21.25 -7.56
CA VAL A 29 -8.31 21.06 -7.02
C VAL A 29 -7.28 21.06 -8.14
N LEU A 30 -6.22 21.87 -8.01
CA LEU A 30 -5.04 21.82 -8.87
C LEU A 30 -3.91 21.13 -8.12
N VAL A 31 -3.43 20.00 -8.64
CA VAL A 31 -2.25 19.30 -8.11
C VAL A 31 -1.06 19.63 -9.01
N LEU A 32 0.05 20.06 -8.41
CA LEU A 32 1.28 20.41 -9.10
C LEU A 32 2.40 19.49 -8.64
N ASP A 33 3.01 18.74 -9.53
CA ASP A 33 4.22 17.96 -9.25
C ASP A 33 5.39 18.49 -10.07
N ARG A 34 6.60 18.34 -9.54
CA ARG A 34 7.84 18.67 -10.26
C ARG A 34 8.20 17.56 -11.25
N ASN A 35 7.81 16.32 -10.97
CA ASN A 35 8.09 15.18 -11.80
C ASN A 35 7.17 15.16 -13.03
N ASP A 36 7.60 14.46 -14.06
CA ASP A 36 6.86 14.25 -15.33
C ASP A 36 5.66 13.31 -15.19
N ARG A 37 5.52 12.67 -14.03
CA ARG A 37 4.42 11.76 -13.67
C ARG A 37 4.01 11.96 -12.21
N ILE A 38 2.80 11.52 -11.92
CA ILE A 38 2.25 11.52 -10.57
C ILE A 38 2.69 10.30 -9.75
N GLY A 39 2.44 10.34 -8.44
CA GLY A 39 2.52 9.17 -7.56
C GLY A 39 3.64 9.25 -6.52
N GLY A 40 4.66 10.07 -6.73
CA GLY A 40 5.80 10.17 -5.82
C GLY A 40 6.50 8.82 -5.63
N CYS A 41 6.40 8.23 -4.43
CA CYS A 41 6.95 6.90 -4.14
C CYS A 41 6.10 5.74 -4.68
N LEU A 42 4.93 5.99 -5.26
CA LEU A 42 4.14 5.00 -6.00
C LEU A 42 4.74 4.86 -7.40
N ARG A 43 5.87 4.17 -7.50
CA ARG A 43 6.70 4.16 -8.71
C ARG A 43 6.92 2.76 -9.21
N THR A 44 6.33 2.48 -10.37
CA THR A 44 6.36 1.19 -11.05
C THR A 44 7.22 1.29 -12.31
N GLU A 45 8.27 0.47 -12.44
CA GLU A 45 9.24 0.52 -13.54
C GLU A 45 9.85 -0.84 -13.88
N GLU A 46 10.29 -0.98 -15.13
CA GLU A 46 10.99 -2.16 -15.63
C GLU A 46 12.52 -1.95 -15.53
N ILE A 47 13.08 -2.24 -14.35
CA ILE A 47 14.47 -1.86 -14.01
C ILE A 47 15.50 -3.00 -14.05
N THR A 48 15.09 -4.24 -14.32
CA THR A 48 15.99 -5.41 -14.29
C THR A 48 16.05 -6.17 -15.61
N ALA A 49 14.91 -6.60 -16.16
CA ALA A 49 14.86 -7.41 -17.37
C ALA A 49 13.58 -7.15 -18.19
N PRO A 50 13.61 -7.40 -19.52
CA PRO A 50 12.44 -7.29 -20.39
C PRO A 50 11.20 -8.00 -19.85
N GLY A 51 10.09 -7.28 -19.68
CA GLY A 51 8.81 -7.76 -19.15
C GLY A 51 8.70 -7.83 -17.62
N PHE A 52 9.75 -7.48 -16.86
CA PHE A 52 9.74 -7.53 -15.39
C PHE A 52 9.54 -6.16 -14.77
N ILE A 53 8.33 -5.95 -14.25
CA ILE A 53 7.91 -4.69 -13.65
C ILE A 53 8.12 -4.74 -12.13
N HIS A 54 8.67 -3.66 -11.57
CA HIS A 54 8.98 -3.51 -10.15
C HIS A 54 8.31 -2.28 -9.59
N ASP A 55 7.76 -2.39 -8.38
CA ASP A 55 7.53 -1.22 -7.54
C ASP A 55 8.84 -0.83 -6.87
N VAL A 56 9.48 0.22 -7.38
CA VAL A 56 10.86 0.62 -7.02
C VAL A 56 10.94 1.23 -5.62
N MET A 57 9.81 1.68 -5.08
CA MET A 57 9.72 2.33 -3.78
C MET A 57 8.60 1.71 -2.94
N ALA A 58 7.38 2.26 -3.00
CA ALA A 58 6.27 1.73 -2.21
C ALA A 58 5.66 0.50 -2.89
N THR A 59 5.81 -0.67 -2.25
CA THR A 59 5.22 -1.95 -2.71
C THR A 59 4.12 -2.44 -1.77
N THR A 60 4.22 -2.14 -0.47
CA THR A 60 3.26 -2.60 0.54
C THR A 60 2.39 -1.46 1.06
N PHE A 61 1.07 -1.66 1.03
CA PHE A 61 0.07 -0.63 1.35
C PHE A 61 -0.70 -0.88 2.64
N VAL A 62 -0.14 -1.64 3.58
CA VAL A 62 -0.83 -2.10 4.80
C VAL A 62 -1.48 -0.93 5.56
N LEU A 63 -0.74 0.16 5.77
CA LEU A 63 -1.25 1.34 6.47
C LEU A 63 -2.31 2.12 5.68
N PHE A 64 -2.26 2.07 4.35
CA PHE A 64 -3.27 2.71 3.52
C PHE A 64 -4.57 1.90 3.56
N ILE A 65 -4.50 0.59 3.35
CA ILE A 65 -5.66 -0.32 3.33
C ILE A 65 -6.43 -0.30 4.67
N THR A 66 -5.73 -0.15 5.79
CA THR A 66 -6.37 -0.05 7.12
C THR A 66 -6.76 1.37 7.53
N SER A 67 -6.53 2.37 6.67
CA SER A 67 -6.80 3.78 6.99
C SER A 67 -8.26 4.18 6.76
N PRO A 68 -8.73 5.25 7.43
CA PRO A 68 -10.01 5.88 7.11
C PRO A 68 -10.09 6.40 5.67
N ALA A 69 -8.96 6.75 5.06
CA ALA A 69 -8.92 7.20 3.67
C ALA A 69 -9.32 6.08 2.71
N PHE A 70 -8.80 4.86 2.92
CA PHE A 70 -9.21 3.71 2.12
C PHE A 70 -10.64 3.27 2.43
N ALA A 71 -11.10 3.39 3.68
CA ALA A 71 -12.51 3.17 4.00
C ALA A 71 -13.44 4.13 3.21
N ALA A 72 -13.02 5.38 2.99
CA ALA A 72 -13.80 6.36 2.24
C ALA A 72 -13.67 6.23 0.71
N LEU A 73 -12.48 5.87 0.21
CA LEU A 73 -12.14 5.92 -1.22
C LEU A 73 -12.09 4.53 -1.87
N GLY A 74 -12.02 3.44 -1.11
CA GLY A 74 -11.69 2.10 -1.60
C GLY A 74 -12.66 1.58 -2.66
N ALA A 75 -13.96 1.81 -2.49
CA ALA A 75 -14.96 1.40 -3.48
C ALA A 75 -14.81 2.17 -4.81
N ASP A 76 -14.48 3.46 -4.74
CA ASP A 76 -14.26 4.27 -5.93
C ASP A 76 -12.93 3.90 -6.63
N LEU A 77 -11.88 3.64 -5.86
CA LEU A 77 -10.62 3.13 -6.39
C LEU A 77 -10.80 1.77 -7.06
N ALA A 78 -11.57 0.86 -6.47
CA ALA A 78 -11.89 -0.44 -7.06
C ALA A 78 -12.70 -0.28 -8.37
N ARG A 79 -13.65 0.67 -8.42
CA ARG A 79 -14.36 1.04 -9.66
C ARG A 79 -13.41 1.52 -10.76
N HIS A 80 -12.27 2.09 -10.39
CA HIS A 80 -11.20 2.52 -11.28
C HIS A 80 -10.11 1.45 -11.51
N GLY A 81 -10.30 0.22 -11.02
CA GLY A 81 -9.43 -0.93 -11.28
C GLY A 81 -8.33 -1.18 -10.25
N LEU A 82 -8.36 -0.51 -9.09
CA LEU A 82 -7.44 -0.85 -7.99
C LEU A 82 -7.82 -2.20 -7.39
N GLU A 83 -6.88 -3.14 -7.42
CA GLU A 83 -6.95 -4.42 -6.72
C GLU A 83 -5.70 -4.63 -5.90
N PHE A 84 -5.85 -5.21 -4.70
CA PHE A 84 -4.73 -5.60 -3.86
C PHE A 84 -4.49 -7.10 -3.93
N CYS A 85 -3.24 -7.48 -4.17
CA CYS A 85 -2.81 -8.86 -4.04
C CYS A 85 -2.48 -9.14 -2.56
N HIS A 86 -3.13 -10.14 -2.00
CA HIS A 86 -2.89 -10.60 -0.63
C HIS A 86 -2.23 -11.97 -0.62
N THR A 87 -1.37 -12.20 0.37
CA THR A 87 -0.76 -13.51 0.64
C THR A 87 -1.23 -14.02 2.00
N GLY A 88 -1.44 -15.34 2.10
CA GLY A 88 -1.76 -15.99 3.37
C GLY A 88 -0.56 -16.06 4.33
N THR A 89 0.66 -15.82 3.84
CA THR A 89 1.92 -15.88 4.58
C THR A 89 2.73 -14.60 4.37
N PRO A 90 2.33 -13.47 4.96
CA PRO A 90 2.91 -12.15 4.68
C PRO A 90 4.37 -11.99 5.12
N THR A 91 4.82 -12.74 6.13
CA THR A 91 6.16 -12.56 6.72
C THR A 91 6.75 -13.89 7.13
N GLY A 92 8.06 -14.06 6.92
CA GLY A 92 8.82 -15.18 7.46
C GLY A 92 10.23 -14.77 7.85
N VAL A 93 10.84 -15.55 8.75
CA VAL A 93 12.24 -15.40 9.16
C VAL A 93 12.96 -16.72 8.96
N LEU A 94 14.15 -16.65 8.36
CA LEU A 94 15.09 -17.76 8.23
C LEU A 94 16.24 -17.55 9.23
N ARG A 95 16.62 -18.59 9.96
CA ARG A 95 17.71 -18.56 10.94
C ARG A 95 18.95 -19.28 10.39
N PRO A 96 20.17 -18.92 10.84
CA PRO A 96 21.42 -19.52 10.34
C PRO A 96 21.54 -21.04 10.53
N ASP A 97 20.80 -21.62 11.48
CA ASP A 97 20.75 -23.06 11.74
C ASP A 97 19.78 -23.81 10.80
N GLY A 98 19.20 -23.12 9.83
CA GLY A 98 18.25 -23.68 8.85
C GLY A 98 16.80 -23.77 9.34
N SER A 99 16.55 -23.42 10.61
CA SER A 99 15.19 -23.33 11.12
C SER A 99 14.51 -22.01 10.72
N HIS A 100 13.19 -21.95 10.82
CA HIS A 100 12.41 -20.80 10.33
C HIS A 100 11.10 -20.61 11.11
N ALA A 101 10.49 -19.45 10.94
CA ALA A 101 9.13 -19.17 11.38
C ALA A 101 8.39 -18.41 10.28
N VAL A 102 7.11 -18.71 10.10
CA VAL A 102 6.22 -18.00 9.17
C VAL A 102 5.05 -17.44 9.96
N LEU A 103 4.79 -16.15 9.78
CA LEU A 103 3.56 -15.53 10.23
C LEU A 103 2.55 -15.61 9.10
N SER A 104 1.40 -16.20 9.39
CA SER A 104 0.27 -16.32 8.48
C SER A 104 -0.85 -15.34 8.83
N THR A 105 -1.88 -15.27 8.00
CA THR A 105 -3.14 -14.56 8.31
C THR A 105 -4.10 -15.37 9.19
N ASP A 106 -3.75 -16.60 9.57
CA ASP A 106 -4.53 -17.44 10.47
C ASP A 106 -3.97 -17.38 11.90
N ARG A 107 -4.77 -16.84 12.82
CA ARG A 107 -4.39 -16.71 14.23
C ARG A 107 -4.09 -18.07 14.86
N ALA A 108 -4.93 -19.08 14.66
CA ALA A 108 -4.75 -20.39 15.31
C ALA A 108 -3.49 -21.08 14.80
N ALA A 109 -3.22 -20.97 13.49
CA ALA A 109 -1.98 -21.48 12.90
C ALA A 109 -0.75 -20.76 13.49
N ASN A 110 -0.82 -19.45 13.69
CA ASN A 110 0.27 -18.68 14.31
C ASN A 110 0.52 -19.10 15.76
N ILE A 111 -0.52 -19.30 16.57
CA ILE A 111 -0.40 -19.77 17.96
C ILE A 111 0.36 -21.11 17.99
N ALA A 112 -0.10 -22.07 17.17
CA ALA A 112 0.52 -23.39 17.11
C ALA A 112 1.98 -23.34 16.62
N ALA A 113 2.26 -22.55 15.59
CA ALA A 113 3.60 -22.41 15.02
C ALA A 113 4.58 -21.76 16.01
N LEU A 114 4.16 -20.71 16.72
CA LEU A 114 5.00 -20.04 17.72
C LEU A 114 5.24 -20.95 18.93
N ASN A 115 4.22 -21.62 19.45
CA ASN A 115 4.36 -22.57 20.56
C ASN A 115 5.24 -23.79 20.22
N ALA A 116 5.28 -24.22 18.95
CA ALA A 116 6.18 -25.28 18.50
C ALA A 116 7.66 -24.82 18.45
N ILE A 117 7.91 -23.52 18.26
CA ILE A 117 9.26 -22.94 18.29
C ILE A 117 9.71 -22.70 19.73
N ALA A 118 8.84 -22.09 20.54
CA ALA A 118 9.07 -21.80 21.94
C ALA A 118 7.73 -21.83 22.69
N ALA A 119 7.61 -22.72 23.68
CA ALA A 119 6.37 -22.91 24.42
C ALA A 119 5.96 -21.62 25.15
N GLY A 120 4.74 -21.15 24.89
CA GLY A 120 4.15 -19.94 25.49
C GLY A 120 4.22 -18.70 24.59
N ASP A 121 5.01 -18.69 23.53
CA ASP A 121 5.18 -17.52 22.65
C ASP A 121 3.95 -17.27 21.75
N GLY A 122 3.05 -18.24 21.64
CA GLY A 122 1.82 -18.12 20.87
C GLY A 122 0.59 -17.65 21.65
N ASP A 123 0.63 -17.67 22.98
CA ASP A 123 -0.57 -17.57 23.84
C ASP A 123 -1.21 -16.16 23.91
#